data_AF-A0A7X8J6J7-F1
#
_entry.id   AF-A0A7X8J6J7-F1
#
_cell.length_a   1.000
_cell.length_b   1.000
_cell.length_c   1.000
_cell.angle_alpha   90.00
_cell.angle_beta   90.00
_cell.angle_gamma   90.00
#
_symmetry.space_group_name_H-M   'P 1'
#
loop_
_entity.id
_entity.type
_entity.pdbx_description
1 polymer ?
#
loop_
_entity_poly.entity_id
_entity_poly.type
_entity_poly.pdbx_seq_one_letter_code
_entity_poly.pdbx_strand_id
1 'polypeptide(L)'
;MPEESQEYLKVARIMTDAAREAEFFNGTLEVIPEICEIEKRFFIALILELKRLDRDELAQDQLSCLFNFVSVSAASAVCEWSCGTEPDFNFDCIFSAEDDIISSETVLLQLRRTEVANVMADAFFAGFGDNRNDVEADPLLTLLEALKWNWRITAHLALGAMESQ
;
A
#
# COMPACT_ATOMS: atom_id res chain seq x y z
N MET A 1 -20.91 -7.93 -17.46
CA MET A 1 -20.18 -7.66 -16.21
C MET A 1 -20.38 -6.19 -15.91
N PRO A 2 -20.64 -5.80 -14.64
CA PRO A 2 -20.75 -4.39 -14.28
C PRO A 2 -19.44 -3.66 -14.61
N GLU A 3 -19.51 -2.46 -15.15
CA GLU A 3 -18.36 -1.65 -15.59
C GLU A 3 -17.39 -1.35 -14.44
N GLU A 4 -17.90 -1.12 -13.22
CA GLU A 4 -17.10 -0.97 -12.00
C GLU A 4 -16.08 -2.11 -11.81
N SER A 5 -16.46 -3.36 -12.12
CA SER A 5 -15.58 -4.52 -11.97
C SER A 5 -14.38 -4.50 -12.93
N GLN A 6 -14.46 -3.78 -14.05
CA GLN A 6 -13.37 -3.68 -15.01
C GLN A 6 -12.30 -2.67 -14.57
N GLU A 7 -12.70 -1.63 -13.85
CA GLU A 7 -11.79 -0.58 -13.39
C GLU A 7 -10.91 -1.06 -12.23
N TYR A 8 -11.48 -1.78 -11.25
CA TYR A 8 -10.67 -2.42 -10.20
C TYR A 8 -9.63 -3.37 -10.78
N LEU A 9 -9.99 -4.14 -11.81
CA LEU A 9 -9.07 -5.03 -12.50
C LEU A 9 -7.98 -4.26 -13.25
N LYS A 10 -8.31 -3.07 -13.78
CA LYS A 10 -7.33 -2.19 -14.43
C LYS A 10 -6.33 -1.62 -13.42
N VAL A 11 -6.80 -1.12 -12.28
CA VAL A 11 -5.93 -0.65 -11.18
C VAL A 11 -5.03 -1.78 -10.72
N ALA A 12 -5.61 -2.93 -10.38
CA ALA A 12 -4.86 -4.11 -9.96
C ALA A 12 -3.78 -4.50 -10.97
N ARG A 13 -4.11 -4.47 -12.25
CA ARG A 13 -3.16 -4.77 -13.32
C ARG A 13 -2.01 -3.76 -13.38
N ILE A 14 -2.30 -2.46 -13.38
CA ILE A 14 -1.26 -1.41 -13.42
C ILE A 14 -0.31 -1.56 -12.22
N MET A 15 -0.86 -1.72 -11.02
CA MET A 15 -0.08 -1.85 -9.80
C MET A 15 0.79 -3.13 -9.81
N THR A 16 0.23 -4.26 -10.25
CA THR A 16 0.97 -5.53 -10.28
C THR A 16 1.98 -5.61 -11.41
N ASP A 17 1.72 -5.00 -12.56
CA ASP A 17 2.67 -4.94 -13.68
C ASP A 17 3.87 -4.05 -13.30
N ALA A 18 3.64 -2.88 -12.69
CA ALA A 18 4.73 -2.03 -12.20
C ALA A 18 5.62 -2.73 -11.17
N ALA A 19 5.02 -3.46 -10.23
CA ALA A 19 5.77 -4.21 -9.23
C ALA A 19 6.56 -5.40 -9.81
N ARG A 20 6.07 -6.03 -10.89
CA ARG A 20 6.83 -7.06 -11.63
C ARG A 20 8.00 -6.44 -12.40
N GLU A 21 7.76 -5.31 -13.06
CA GLU A 21 8.81 -4.58 -13.80
C GLU A 21 9.93 -4.09 -12.88
N ALA A 22 9.60 -3.73 -11.64
CA ALA A 22 10.56 -3.39 -10.59
C ALA A 22 11.17 -4.63 -9.88
N GLU A 23 10.88 -5.84 -10.36
CA GLU A 23 11.39 -7.11 -9.83
C GLU A 23 11.06 -7.36 -8.33
N PHE A 24 9.99 -6.75 -7.82
CA PHE A 24 9.57 -6.97 -6.42
C PHE A 24 9.06 -8.39 -6.17
N PHE A 25 8.58 -9.07 -7.20
CA PHE A 25 8.23 -10.48 -7.17
C PHE A 25 8.27 -11.09 -8.57
N ASN A 26 8.68 -12.35 -8.67
CA ASN A 26 8.82 -13.08 -9.95
C ASN A 26 7.77 -14.19 -10.14
N GLY A 27 6.73 -14.22 -9.31
CA GLY A 27 5.75 -15.32 -9.30
C GLY A 27 4.42 -14.97 -8.62
N THR A 28 3.87 -15.89 -7.86
CA THR A 28 2.68 -15.66 -7.06
C THR A 28 3.04 -14.96 -5.76
N LEU A 29 2.26 -13.93 -5.40
CA LEU A 29 2.33 -13.36 -4.05
C LEU A 29 1.91 -14.43 -3.04
N GLU A 30 2.65 -14.50 -1.94
CA GLU A 30 2.29 -15.36 -0.82
C GLU A 30 1.02 -14.85 -0.14
N VAL A 31 0.15 -15.78 0.26
CA VAL A 31 -1.11 -15.48 0.94
C VAL A 31 -1.09 -16.13 2.31
N ILE A 32 -0.89 -15.32 3.35
CA ILE A 32 -0.92 -15.74 4.74
C ILE A 32 -2.26 -15.25 5.34
N PRO A 33 -3.19 -16.15 5.75
CA PRO A 33 -4.53 -15.76 6.20
C PRO A 33 -4.53 -14.70 7.31
N GLU A 34 -3.62 -14.82 8.26
CA GLU A 34 -3.47 -13.90 9.39
C GLU A 34 -3.09 -12.48 8.91
N ILE A 35 -2.16 -12.38 7.95
CA ILE A 35 -1.78 -11.10 7.34
C ILE A 35 -2.94 -10.51 6.53
N CYS A 36 -3.75 -11.35 5.87
CA CYS A 36 -4.95 -10.88 5.18
C CYS A 36 -6.00 -10.31 6.15
N GLU A 37 -6.13 -10.87 7.37
CA GLU A 37 -7.03 -10.28 8.38
C GLU A 37 -6.47 -8.96 8.94
N ILE A 38 -5.15 -8.85 9.08
CA ILE A 38 -4.48 -7.60 9.46
C ILE A 38 -4.68 -6.52 8.37
N GLU A 39 -4.50 -6.87 7.09
CA GLU A 39 -4.79 -6.00 5.94
C GLU A 39 -6.22 -5.44 6.01
N LYS A 40 -7.22 -6.31 6.22
CA LYS A 40 -8.62 -5.87 6.32
C LYS A 40 -8.82 -4.84 7.44
N ARG A 41 -8.27 -5.11 8.63
CA ARG A 41 -8.36 -4.20 9.78
C ARG A 41 -7.71 -2.85 9.47
N PHE A 42 -6.53 -2.87 8.86
CA PHE A 42 -5.81 -1.67 8.45
C PHE A 42 -6.65 -0.82 7.49
N PHE A 43 -7.19 -1.41 6.42
CA PHE A 43 -7.98 -0.66 5.44
C PHE A 43 -9.30 -0.14 6.00
N ILE A 44 -9.94 -0.86 6.92
CA ILE A 44 -11.12 -0.33 7.64
C ILE A 44 -10.74 0.93 8.43
N ALA A 45 -9.64 0.89 9.19
CA ALA A 45 -9.17 2.03 9.96
C ALA A 45 -8.76 3.21 9.05
N LEU A 46 -8.04 2.92 7.96
CA LEU A 46 -7.64 3.93 6.98
C LEU A 46 -8.86 4.64 6.36
N ILE A 47 -9.89 3.90 5.96
CA ILE A 47 -11.11 4.48 5.39
C ILE A 47 -11.81 5.40 6.41
N LEU A 48 -11.89 4.99 7.67
CA LEU A 48 -12.48 5.81 8.73
C LEU A 48 -11.67 7.09 8.96
N GLU A 49 -10.35 6.99 8.91
CA GLU A 49 -9.46 8.13 9.11
C GLU A 49 -9.54 9.12 7.95
N LEU A 50 -9.50 8.64 6.70
CA LEU A 50 -9.68 9.51 5.52
C LEU A 50 -11.04 10.22 5.54
N LYS A 51 -12.11 9.54 5.97
CA LYS A 51 -13.43 10.16 6.17
C LYS A 51 -13.42 11.19 7.29
N ARG A 52 -12.72 10.94 8.40
CA ARG A 52 -12.60 11.87 9.54
C ARG A 52 -11.91 13.17 9.15
N LEU A 53 -10.93 13.08 8.25
CA LEU A 53 -10.15 14.22 7.78
C LEU A 53 -10.93 15.11 6.80
N ASP A 54 -12.13 14.71 6.38
CA ASP A 54 -13.06 15.44 5.50
C ASP A 54 -12.36 16.03 4.26
N ARG A 55 -11.48 15.22 3.66
CA ARG A 55 -10.71 15.59 2.47
C ARG A 55 -11.42 15.10 1.23
N ASP A 56 -12.17 15.99 0.59
CA ASP A 56 -12.76 15.72 -0.73
C ASP A 56 -11.69 15.51 -1.82
N GLU A 57 -10.51 16.13 -1.65
CA GLU A 57 -9.37 15.96 -2.56
C GLU A 57 -8.04 15.91 -1.79
N LEU A 58 -7.18 14.95 -2.16
CA LEU A 58 -5.79 14.86 -1.70
C LEU A 58 -4.85 15.39 -2.78
N ALA A 59 -3.88 16.21 -2.39
CA ALA A 59 -2.83 16.66 -3.28
C ALA A 59 -1.82 15.53 -3.58
N GLN A 60 -1.05 15.68 -4.66
CA GLN A 60 -0.13 14.62 -5.14
C GLN A 60 0.96 14.26 -4.11
N ASP A 61 1.47 15.25 -3.38
CA ASP A 61 2.39 15.07 -2.25
C ASP A 61 1.75 14.25 -1.12
N GLN A 62 0.50 14.56 -0.77
CA GLN A 62 -0.25 13.81 0.24
C GLN A 62 -0.53 12.37 -0.18
N LEU A 63 -0.83 12.15 -1.47
CA LEU A 63 -0.97 10.81 -2.03
C LEU A 63 0.35 10.03 -1.95
N SER A 64 1.47 10.69 -2.24
CA SER A 64 2.79 10.08 -2.12
C SER A 64 3.11 9.69 -0.67
N CYS A 65 2.83 10.58 0.29
CA CYS A 65 2.92 10.27 1.72
C CYS A 65 2.04 9.08 2.10
N LEU A 66 0.84 8.97 1.52
CA LEU A 66 -0.08 7.88 1.80
C LEU A 66 0.46 6.52 1.29
N PHE A 67 1.07 6.48 0.11
CA PHE A 67 1.76 5.28 -0.37
C PHE A 67 2.90 4.87 0.58
N ASN A 68 3.71 5.83 1.01
CA ASN A 68 4.78 5.59 1.98
C ASN A 68 4.24 5.05 3.31
N PHE A 69 3.22 5.70 3.87
CA PHE A 69 2.55 5.28 5.11
C PHE A 69 2.04 3.83 5.01
N VAL A 70 1.33 3.50 3.93
CA VAL A 70 0.80 2.14 3.70
C VAL A 70 1.92 1.10 3.59
N SER A 71 3.03 1.42 2.92
CA SER A 71 4.19 0.52 2.83
C SER A 71 4.83 0.30 4.20
N VAL A 72 5.04 1.37 4.97
CA VAL A 72 5.58 1.29 6.34
C VAL A 72 4.69 0.45 7.24
N SER A 73 3.38 0.73 7.26
CA SER A 73 2.42 0.00 8.09
C SER A 73 2.34 -1.48 7.70
N ALA A 74 2.42 -1.81 6.41
CA ALA A 74 2.44 -3.21 5.95
C ALA A 74 3.66 -3.96 6.50
N ALA A 75 4.83 -3.34 6.43
CA ALA A 75 6.07 -3.97 6.88
C ALA A 75 6.16 -4.09 8.41
N SER A 76 5.71 -3.07 9.15
CA SER A 76 5.57 -3.11 10.61
C SER A 76 4.62 -4.23 11.04
N ALA A 77 3.46 -4.32 10.40
CA ALA A 77 2.47 -5.37 10.68
C ALA A 77 3.03 -6.79 10.49
N VAL A 78 3.83 -7.00 9.44
CA VAL A 78 4.51 -8.29 9.20
C VAL A 78 5.53 -8.58 10.30
N CYS A 79 6.32 -7.58 10.71
CA CYS A 79 7.29 -7.74 11.80
C CYS A 79 6.59 -8.09 13.12
N GLU A 80 5.57 -7.35 13.51
CA GLU A 80 4.82 -7.56 14.76
C GLU A 80 4.15 -8.93 14.77
N TRP A 81 3.47 -9.30 13.68
CA TRP A 81 2.90 -10.62 13.52
C TRP A 81 3.94 -11.72 13.71
N SER A 82 5.13 -11.56 13.12
CA SER A 82 6.22 -12.54 13.25
C SER A 82 6.79 -12.66 14.66
N CYS A 83 6.75 -11.58 15.43
CA CYS A 83 7.16 -11.55 16.83
C CYS A 83 6.04 -12.03 17.78
N GLY A 84 4.86 -12.39 17.26
CA GLY A 84 3.70 -12.79 18.06
C GLY A 84 3.03 -11.62 18.78
N THR A 85 3.24 -10.39 18.33
CA THR A 85 2.59 -9.18 18.83
C THR A 85 1.47 -8.74 17.90
N GLU A 86 0.44 -8.09 18.45
CA GLU A 86 -0.65 -7.56 17.65
C GLU A 86 -0.24 -6.21 17.02
N PRO A 87 -0.44 -6.02 15.71
CA PRO A 87 -0.12 -4.74 15.07
C PRO A 87 -0.97 -3.59 15.60
N ASP A 88 -0.31 -2.47 15.90
CA ASP A 88 -0.97 -1.21 16.26
C ASP A 88 -0.77 -0.17 15.14
N PHE A 89 -1.88 0.43 14.69
CA PHE A 89 -1.87 1.37 13.57
C PHE A 89 -2.04 2.79 14.08
N ASN A 90 -0.93 3.53 14.17
CA ASN A 90 -0.98 4.96 14.46
C ASN A 90 -1.08 5.77 13.15
N PHE A 91 -2.14 6.57 13.02
CA PHE A 91 -2.42 7.40 11.85
C PHE A 91 -2.00 8.87 12.02
N ASP A 92 -1.42 9.27 13.17
CA ASP A 92 -1.02 10.66 13.46
C ASP A 92 -0.09 11.24 12.39
N CYS A 93 0.70 10.38 11.73
CA CYS A 93 1.70 10.74 10.73
C CYS A 93 1.33 10.31 9.29
N ILE A 94 0.05 10.05 8.99
CA ILE A 94 -0.41 9.56 7.67
C ILE A 94 0.03 10.42 6.47
N PHE A 95 0.30 11.72 6.68
CA PHE A 95 0.78 12.64 5.64
C PHE A 95 2.18 13.21 5.92
N SER A 96 2.92 12.62 6.85
CA SER A 96 4.30 13.00 7.14
C SER A 96 5.25 12.26 6.21
N ALA A 97 6.26 12.97 5.69
CA ALA A 97 7.24 12.40 4.76
C ALA A 97 8.20 11.42 5.46
N GLU A 98 8.43 11.61 6.75
CA GLU A 98 9.35 10.83 7.59
C GLU A 98 8.81 10.81 9.03
N ASP A 99 9.23 9.81 9.80
CA ASP A 99 9.16 9.71 11.27
C ASP A 99 7.93 9.02 11.88
N ASP A 100 7.98 7.68 11.90
CA ASP A 100 8.25 6.89 13.12
C ASP A 100 7.96 5.42 12.80
N ILE A 101 8.92 4.78 12.13
CA ILE A 101 8.76 3.37 11.77
C ILE A 101 9.18 2.51 12.96
N ILE A 102 8.21 1.89 13.63
CA ILE A 102 8.46 0.77 14.52
C ILE A 102 8.55 -0.48 13.64
N SER A 103 9.73 -0.77 13.07
CA SER A 103 9.97 -2.07 12.45
C SER A 103 11.43 -2.50 12.60
N SER A 104 11.69 -3.79 12.42
CA SER A 104 13.03 -4.38 12.47
C SER A 104 13.96 -3.65 11.48
N GLU A 105 15.18 -3.32 11.90
CA GLU A 105 16.18 -2.60 11.10
C GLU A 105 16.42 -3.28 9.73
N THR A 106 16.36 -4.62 9.68
CA THR A 106 16.50 -5.39 8.44
C THR A 106 15.35 -5.14 7.45
N VAL A 107 14.12 -5.08 7.95
CA VAL A 107 12.93 -4.83 7.14
C VAL A 107 12.92 -3.37 6.67
N LEU A 108 13.30 -2.42 7.54
CA LEU A 108 13.52 -1.02 7.16
C LEU A 108 14.53 -0.87 6.04
N LEU A 109 15.67 -1.54 6.14
CA LEU A 109 16.70 -1.51 5.12
C LEU A 109 16.21 -2.09 3.80
N GLN A 110 15.39 -3.15 3.83
CA GLN A 110 14.80 -3.70 2.63
C GLN A 110 13.81 -2.73 1.98
N LEU A 111 12.90 -2.13 2.74
CA LEU A 111 11.93 -1.16 2.22
C LEU A 111 12.57 0.08 1.61
N ARG A 112 13.63 0.60 2.26
CA ARG A 112 14.40 1.74 1.74
C ARG A 112 15.13 1.39 0.45
N ARG A 113 15.58 0.14 0.30
CA ARG A 113 16.27 -0.32 -0.92
C ARG A 113 15.34 -0.55 -2.09
N THR A 114 14.13 -1.02 -1.84
CA THR A 114 13.18 -1.36 -2.91
C THR A 114 12.47 -0.14 -3.46
N GLU A 115 12.44 0.98 -2.72
CA GLU A 115 11.70 2.20 -3.08
C GLU A 115 10.23 1.89 -3.45
N VAL A 116 9.66 0.84 -2.83
CA VAL A 116 8.36 0.29 -3.22
C VAL A 116 7.26 1.35 -3.21
N ALA A 117 7.24 2.21 -2.19
CA ALA A 117 6.26 3.29 -2.11
C ALA A 117 6.35 4.26 -3.31
N ASN A 118 7.56 4.61 -3.75
CA ASN A 118 7.78 5.53 -4.88
C ASN A 118 7.34 4.88 -6.19
N VAL A 119 7.78 3.65 -6.44
CA VAL A 119 7.41 2.90 -7.66
C VAL A 119 5.90 2.74 -7.77
N MET A 120 5.24 2.40 -6.67
CA MET A 120 3.79 2.19 -6.64
C MET A 120 3.02 3.52 -6.79
N ALA A 121 3.50 4.61 -6.18
CA ALA A 121 2.92 5.94 -6.36
C ALA A 121 3.07 6.44 -7.80
N ASP A 122 4.26 6.29 -8.40
CA ASP A 122 4.53 6.68 -9.79
C ASP A 122 3.65 5.90 -10.77
N ALA A 123 3.47 4.58 -10.55
CA ALA A 123 2.57 3.76 -11.35
C ALA A 123 1.11 4.24 -11.26
N PHE A 124 0.66 4.61 -10.06
CA PHE A 124 -0.66 5.18 -9.86
C PHE A 124 -0.82 6.52 -10.60
N PHE A 125 0.15 7.44 -10.48
CA PHE A 125 0.08 8.73 -11.17
C PHE A 125 0.19 8.59 -12.69
N ALA A 126 1.03 7.71 -13.21
CA ALA A 126 1.13 7.47 -14.64
C ALA A 126 -0.16 6.85 -15.22
N GLY A 127 -0.84 5.99 -14.44
CA GLY A 127 -2.08 5.33 -14.85
C GLY A 127 -3.34 6.21 -14.72
N PHE A 128 -3.36 7.12 -13.74
CA PHE A 128 -4.59 7.80 -13.30
C PHE A 128 -4.41 9.29 -12.96
N GLY A 129 -3.19 9.84 -12.97
CA GLY A 129 -2.89 11.20 -12.53
C GLY A 129 -3.29 12.31 -13.51
N ASP A 130 -3.34 12.04 -14.82
CA ASP A 130 -3.58 13.06 -15.85
C ASP A 130 -5.00 13.04 -16.47
N ASN A 131 -5.78 11.97 -16.29
CA ASN A 131 -7.10 11.83 -16.90
C ASN A 131 -8.23 11.94 -15.86
N ARG A 132 -8.39 13.12 -15.24
CA ARG A 132 -9.58 13.45 -14.44
C ARG A 132 -10.87 13.57 -15.28
N ASN A 133 -10.79 13.46 -16.61
CA ASN A 133 -11.90 13.75 -17.53
C ASN A 133 -12.59 12.51 -18.10
N ASP A 134 -12.13 11.29 -17.80
CA ASP A 134 -12.60 10.06 -18.46
C ASP A 134 -13.09 8.97 -17.48
N VAL A 135 -13.42 9.34 -16.24
CA VAL A 135 -13.65 8.35 -15.18
C VAL A 135 -15.04 8.54 -14.55
N GLU A 136 -15.96 7.63 -14.88
CA GLU A 136 -17.21 7.40 -14.14
C GLU A 136 -16.96 6.70 -12.78
N ALA A 137 -15.72 6.23 -12.52
CA ALA A 137 -15.32 5.61 -11.27
C ALA A 137 -15.16 6.59 -10.10
N ASP A 138 -15.47 6.11 -8.89
CA ASP A 138 -15.15 6.80 -7.64
C ASP A 138 -13.61 6.89 -7.44
N PRO A 139 -13.03 8.11 -7.38
CA PRO A 139 -11.59 8.30 -7.19
C PRO A 139 -11.03 7.70 -5.90
N LEU A 140 -11.83 7.68 -4.83
CA LEU A 140 -11.42 7.11 -3.54
C LEU A 140 -11.33 5.58 -3.65
N LEU A 141 -12.27 4.93 -4.35
CA LEU A 141 -12.22 3.49 -4.57
C LEU A 141 -11.00 3.10 -5.43
N THR A 142 -10.68 3.91 -6.44
CA THR A 142 -9.48 3.73 -7.28
C THR A 142 -8.19 3.84 -6.44
N LEU A 143 -8.11 4.86 -5.57
CA LEU A 143 -6.99 5.03 -4.65
C LEU A 143 -6.88 3.86 -3.67
N LEU A 144 -7.98 3.44 -3.04
CA LEU A 144 -7.99 2.33 -2.08
C LEU A 144 -7.54 1.01 -2.72
N GLU A 145 -7.96 0.74 -3.96
CA GLU A 145 -7.49 -0.43 -4.70
C GLU A 145 -5.98 -0.37 -4.95
N ALA A 146 -5.45 0.78 -5.33
CA ALA A 146 -4.02 0.95 -5.57
C ALA A 146 -3.20 0.76 -4.29
N LEU A 147 -3.64 1.37 -3.18
CA LEU A 147 -3.00 1.23 -1.86
C LEU A 147 -3.05 -0.21 -1.37
N LYS A 148 -4.13 -0.95 -1.63
CA LYS A 148 -4.24 -2.37 -1.29
C LYS A 148 -3.17 -3.21 -1.97
N TRP A 149 -2.89 -2.95 -3.25
CA TRP A 149 -1.80 -3.64 -3.94
C TRP A 149 -0.42 -3.22 -3.41
N ASN A 150 -0.23 -1.93 -3.09
CA ASN A 150 0.99 -1.46 -2.42
C ASN A 150 1.23 -2.19 -1.09
N TRP A 151 0.19 -2.33 -0.26
CA TRP A 151 0.26 -3.08 1.00
C TRP A 151 0.70 -4.53 0.77
N ARG A 152 0.05 -5.25 -0.14
CA ARG A 152 0.31 -6.68 -0.38
C ARG A 152 1.72 -6.94 -0.91
N ILE A 153 2.18 -6.10 -1.84
CA ILE A 153 3.54 -6.21 -2.39
C ILE A 153 4.56 -5.88 -1.30
N THR A 154 4.30 -4.86 -0.49
CA THR A 154 5.18 -4.50 0.62
C THR A 154 5.25 -5.61 1.67
N ALA A 155 4.11 -6.20 2.04
CA ALA A 155 4.06 -7.32 2.97
C ALA A 155 4.83 -8.55 2.43
N HIS A 156 4.70 -8.85 1.13
CA HIS A 156 5.47 -9.92 0.49
C HIS A 156 6.99 -9.68 0.56
N LEU A 157 7.43 -8.45 0.29
CA LEU A 157 8.84 -8.06 0.41
C LEU A 157 9.35 -8.18 1.86
N ALA A 158 8.52 -7.77 2.83
CA ALA A 158 8.86 -7.87 4.25
C ALA A 158 8.99 -9.33 4.71
N LEU A 159 8.08 -10.21 4.27
CA LEU A 159 8.16 -11.65 4.53
C LEU A 159 9.47 -12.25 3.99
N GLY A 160 9.79 -12.02 2.71
CA GLY A 160 11.03 -12.53 2.12
C GLY A 160 12.30 -11.99 2.81
N ALA A 161 12.27 -10.76 3.31
CA ALA A 161 13.37 -10.18 4.07
C ALA A 161 13.58 -10.84 5.44
N MET A 162 12.50 -11.33 6.06
CA MET A 162 12.58 -12.06 7.32
C MET A 162 13.02 -13.51 7.14
N GLU A 163 12.59 -14.18 6.07
CA GLU A 163 13.04 -15.55 5.75
C GLU A 163 14.53 -15.64 5.40
N SER A 164 15.11 -14.51 4.96
CA SER A 164 16.53 -14.40 4.63
C SER A 164 17.44 -14.09 5.84
N GLN A 165 16.88 -14.01 7.06
CA GLN A 165 17.61 -13.84 8.32
C GLN A 165 18.12 -15.18 8.87
#